data_AF-A0A560I1F7-F1
#
_entry.id   AF-A0A560I1F7-F1
#
_cell.length_a   1.000
_cell.length_b   1.000
_cell.length_c   1.000
_cell.angle_alpha   90.00
_cell.angle_beta   90.00
_cell.angle_gamma   90.00
#
_symmetry.space_group_name_H-M   'P 1'
#
loop_
_entity.id
_entity.type
_entity.pdbx_description
1 polymer ?
#
loop_
_entity_poly.entity_id
_entity_poly.type
_entity_poly.pdbx_seq_one_letter_code
_entity_poly.pdbx_strand_id
1 'polypeptide(L)'
;MPRNEERKALWLAIDNVNNREGPVVDTLFERQMAMYTTYHRDSRNKATHAVGIPVIVFSVVLACSLVRLGEVAGLGTVTLGLALSAVVWALWIVLNRPVGLALGLLVVPSVLLSAWLVERLSVGAVQGLAGGLFVGGWVLQLLGHVYEGRKPALVDNLFQAIIGPMFVATEALVTLGWAPAGLHERIERQAALRS
;
A
#
# COMPACT_ATOMS: atom_id res chain seq x y z
N MET A 1 34.84 -25.57 35.27
CA MET A 1 33.52 -25.31 34.64
C MET A 1 32.91 -24.09 35.31
N PRO A 2 32.44 -23.06 34.57
CA PRO A 2 31.85 -21.86 35.19
C PRO A 2 30.56 -22.20 35.95
N ARG A 3 30.29 -21.47 37.04
CA ARG A 3 29.12 -21.70 37.90
C ARG A 3 27.83 -21.30 37.17
N ASN A 4 26.71 -21.91 37.54
CA ASN A 4 25.39 -21.71 36.89
C ASN A 4 25.01 -20.22 36.70
N GLU A 5 25.32 -19.39 37.70
CA GLU A 5 25.05 -17.95 37.66
C GLU A 5 25.92 -17.19 36.65
N GLU A 6 27.18 -17.60 36.44
CA GLU A 6 28.06 -17.02 35.42
C GLU A 6 27.57 -17.38 34.02
N ARG A 7 27.00 -18.59 33.83
CA ARG A 7 26.34 -18.97 32.57
C ARG A 7 25.08 -18.14 32.33
N LYS A 8 24.23 -17.93 33.34
CA LYS A 8 23.04 -17.07 33.21
C LYS A 8 23.41 -15.63 32.87
N ALA A 9 24.42 -15.07 33.54
CA ALA A 9 24.91 -13.72 33.24
C ALA A 9 25.47 -13.63 31.81
N LEU A 10 26.17 -14.67 31.34
CA LEU A 10 26.66 -14.76 29.97
C LEU A 10 25.52 -14.84 28.95
N TRP A 11 24.49 -15.66 29.20
CA TRP A 11 23.31 -15.76 28.34
C TRP A 11 22.52 -14.45 28.30
N LEU A 12 22.30 -13.81 29.45
CA LEU A 12 21.65 -12.49 29.52
C LEU A 12 22.48 -11.40 28.83
N ALA A 13 23.81 -11.46 28.93
CA ALA A 13 24.69 -10.52 28.23
C ALA A 13 24.67 -10.75 26.72
N ILE A 14 24.62 -12.00 26.24
CA ILE A 14 24.48 -12.34 24.82
C ILE A 14 23.11 -11.90 24.29
N ASP A 15 22.03 -12.15 25.04
CA ASP A 15 20.68 -11.68 24.68
C ASP A 15 20.62 -10.15 24.66
N ASN A 16 21.27 -9.47 25.60
CA ASN A 16 21.34 -8.01 25.65
C ASN A 16 22.24 -7.43 24.54
N VAL A 17 23.27 -8.14 24.10
CA VAL A 17 24.09 -7.76 22.92
C VAL A 17 23.31 -7.97 21.62
N ASN A 18 22.49 -9.03 21.53
CA ASN A 18 21.59 -9.23 20.40
C ASN A 18 20.39 -8.27 20.39
N ASN A 19 20.00 -7.74 21.57
CA ASN A 19 19.00 -6.67 21.73
C ASN A 19 19.58 -5.25 21.66
N ARG A 20 20.91 -5.11 21.59
CA ARG A 20 21.55 -3.82 21.28
C ARG A 20 21.47 -3.61 19.79
N GLU A 21 20.40 -2.95 19.38
CA GLU A 21 20.35 -2.00 18.27
C GLU A 21 21.40 -2.24 17.17
N GLY A 22 21.29 -3.38 16.47
CA GLY A 22 21.82 -3.44 15.12
C GLY A 22 21.23 -2.27 14.33
N PRO A 23 21.96 -1.65 13.39
CA PRO A 23 21.46 -0.50 12.66
C PRO A 23 20.08 -0.87 12.13
N VAL A 24 19.06 -0.10 12.49
CA VAL A 24 17.73 -0.30 11.92
C VAL A 24 17.94 -0.12 10.43
N VAL A 25 17.99 -1.22 9.69
CA VAL A 25 18.02 -1.16 8.24
C VAL A 25 16.61 -0.73 7.89
N ASP A 26 16.32 0.57 8.00
CA ASP A 26 14.99 1.06 7.70
C ASP A 26 14.75 0.73 6.22
N THR A 27 13.81 -0.15 5.94
CA THR A 27 13.47 -0.40 4.54
C THR A 27 12.87 0.87 3.94
N LEU A 28 12.97 1.05 2.62
CA LEU A 28 12.27 2.16 1.96
C LEU A 28 10.79 2.18 2.35
N PHE A 29 10.17 0.99 2.42
CA PHE A 29 8.80 0.82 2.87
C PHE A 29 8.57 1.36 4.29
N GLU A 30 9.31 0.89 5.30
CA GLU A 30 9.12 1.34 6.68
C GLU A 30 9.34 2.86 6.82
N ARG A 31 10.35 3.41 6.13
CA ARG A 31 10.61 4.86 6.12
C ARG A 31 9.43 5.66 5.57
N GLN A 32 8.76 5.16 4.53
CA GLN A 32 7.59 5.82 3.95
C GLN A 32 6.37 5.67 4.86
N MET A 33 6.16 4.49 5.47
CA MET A 33 5.07 4.27 6.43
C MET A 33 5.24 5.15 7.68
N ALA A 34 6.46 5.27 8.21
CA ALA A 34 6.76 6.12 9.35
C ALA A 34 6.47 7.61 9.06
N MET A 35 6.85 8.11 7.87
CA MET A 35 6.45 9.47 7.43
C MET A 35 4.94 9.59 7.36
N TYR A 36 4.25 8.59 6.83
CA TYR A 36 2.81 8.67 6.71
C TYR A 36 2.11 8.75 8.08
N THR A 37 2.53 7.91 9.03
CA THR A 37 1.94 7.83 10.39
C THR A 37 2.08 9.13 11.18
N THR A 38 3.13 9.93 10.93
CA THR A 38 3.26 11.28 11.54
C THR A 38 2.37 12.32 10.84
N TYR A 39 2.02 12.08 9.57
CA TYR A 39 1.24 13.01 8.76
C TYR A 39 -0.28 12.82 8.85
N HIS A 40 -0.77 11.60 9.12
CA HIS A 40 -2.20 11.25 9.04
C HIS A 40 -2.66 10.62 10.36
N ARG A 41 -3.27 11.44 11.22
CA ARG A 41 -3.80 11.02 12.52
C ARG A 41 -5.33 11.13 12.60
N ASP A 42 -5.96 11.95 11.76
CA ASP A 42 -7.42 12.07 11.75
C ASP A 42 -8.09 10.81 11.18
N SER A 43 -8.98 10.18 11.96
CA SER A 43 -9.67 8.95 11.59
C SER A 43 -10.64 9.11 10.42
N ARG A 44 -11.20 10.31 10.22
CA ARG A 44 -12.09 10.61 9.08
C ARG A 44 -11.26 10.71 7.82
N ASN A 45 -10.09 11.34 7.87
CA ASN A 45 -9.18 11.39 6.73
C ASN A 45 -8.73 9.97 6.32
N LYS A 46 -8.31 9.16 7.29
CA LYS A 46 -7.96 7.75 7.05
C LYS A 46 -9.12 6.97 6.42
N ALA A 47 -10.34 7.14 6.91
CA ALA A 47 -11.51 6.46 6.37
C ALA A 47 -11.82 6.87 4.92
N THR A 48 -11.75 8.16 4.58
CA THR A 48 -12.00 8.60 3.20
C THR A 48 -10.88 8.14 2.26
N HIS A 49 -9.63 8.06 2.72
CA HIS A 49 -8.52 7.51 1.96
C HIS A 49 -8.62 5.99 1.77
N ALA A 50 -9.05 5.26 2.80
CA ALA A 50 -9.25 3.82 2.75
C ALA A 50 -10.28 3.41 1.70
N VAL A 51 -11.24 4.28 1.37
CA VAL A 51 -12.20 4.08 0.27
C VAL A 51 -11.70 4.70 -1.03
N GLY A 52 -11.23 5.94 -0.98
CA GLY A 52 -10.85 6.71 -2.16
C GLY A 52 -9.68 6.10 -2.93
N ILE A 53 -8.66 5.59 -2.24
CA ILE A 53 -7.47 5.00 -2.88
C ILE A 53 -7.84 3.75 -3.69
N PRO A 54 -8.54 2.72 -3.13
CA PRO A 54 -9.02 1.59 -3.92
C PRO A 54 -9.87 1.98 -5.14
N VAL A 55 -10.76 2.97 -4.97
CA VAL A 55 -11.61 3.45 -6.07
C VAL A 55 -10.77 4.08 -7.20
N ILE A 56 -9.77 4.91 -6.85
CA ILE A 56 -8.86 5.48 -7.85
C ILE A 56 -8.04 4.38 -8.53
N VAL A 57 -7.46 3.45 -7.77
CA VAL A 57 -6.68 2.32 -8.34
C VAL A 57 -7.53 1.56 -9.35
N PHE A 58 -8.75 1.16 -8.98
CA PHE A 58 -9.65 0.46 -9.90
C PHE A 58 -9.99 1.31 -11.13
N SER A 59 -10.27 2.61 -10.97
CA SER A 59 -10.60 3.50 -12.09
C SER A 59 -9.45 3.62 -13.11
N VAL A 60 -8.20 3.68 -12.64
CA VAL A 60 -7.02 3.75 -13.50
C VAL A 60 -6.81 2.42 -14.22
N VAL A 61 -6.93 1.29 -13.52
CA VAL A 61 -6.86 -0.03 -14.15
C VAL A 61 -7.93 -0.18 -15.23
N LEU A 62 -9.18 0.20 -14.93
CA LEU A 62 -10.30 0.15 -15.86
C LEU A 62 -10.05 1.00 -17.12
N ALA A 63 -9.59 2.24 -16.95
CA ALA A 63 -9.25 3.11 -18.09
C ALA A 63 -8.12 2.53 -18.95
N CYS A 64 -7.04 2.05 -18.31
CA CYS A 64 -5.91 1.44 -19.00
C CYS A 64 -6.29 0.11 -19.68
N SER A 65 -7.29 -0.61 -19.19
CA SER A 65 -7.77 -1.86 -19.81
C SER A 65 -8.43 -1.66 -21.18
N LEU A 66 -8.78 -0.42 -21.57
CA LEU A 66 -9.23 -0.11 -22.93
C LEU A 66 -8.12 -0.24 -23.98
N VAL A 67 -6.85 -0.14 -23.57
CA VAL A 67 -5.69 -0.24 -24.47
C VAL A 67 -5.24 -1.70 -24.56
N ARG A 68 -5.46 -2.32 -25.71
CA ARG A 68 -4.99 -3.69 -26.00
C ARG A 68 -3.53 -3.63 -26.46
N LEU A 69 -2.67 -4.41 -25.82
CA LEU A 69 -1.24 -4.53 -26.16
C LEU A 69 -0.96 -5.70 -27.10
N GLY A 70 -1.80 -6.74 -27.06
CA GLY A 70 -1.71 -7.89 -27.95
C GLY A 70 -2.37 -9.13 -27.37
N GLU A 71 -2.29 -10.22 -28.12
CA GLU A 71 -2.72 -11.55 -27.68
C GLU A 71 -1.50 -12.37 -27.25
N VAL A 72 -1.59 -13.03 -26.10
CA VAL A 72 -0.55 -13.95 -25.63
C VAL A 72 -1.14 -15.34 -25.50
N ALA A 73 -0.48 -16.33 -26.11
CA ALA A 73 -0.90 -17.72 -26.08
C ALA A 73 -1.07 -18.20 -24.62
N GLY A 74 -2.24 -18.73 -24.29
CA GLY A 74 -2.59 -19.21 -22.95
C GLY A 74 -3.06 -18.13 -21.96
N LEU A 75 -2.87 -16.84 -22.25
CA LEU A 75 -3.32 -15.73 -21.40
C LEU A 75 -4.44 -14.88 -22.03
N GLY A 76 -4.63 -14.98 -23.35
CA GLY A 76 -5.61 -14.17 -24.09
C GLY A 76 -5.16 -12.72 -24.29
N THR A 77 -6.12 -11.79 -24.34
CA THR A 77 -5.84 -10.37 -24.59
C THR A 77 -5.11 -9.75 -23.41
N VAL A 78 -3.87 -9.32 -23.64
CA VAL A 78 -3.11 -8.52 -22.69
C VAL A 78 -3.44 -7.05 -22.91
N THR A 79 -3.94 -6.40 -21.85
CA THR A 79 -4.23 -4.96 -21.85
C THR A 79 -3.16 -4.19 -21.09
N LEU A 80 -3.07 -2.88 -21.35
CA LEU A 80 -2.19 -2.00 -20.59
C LEU A 80 -2.53 -2.01 -19.09
N GLY A 81 -3.83 -2.07 -18.75
CA GLY A 81 -4.30 -2.20 -17.37
C GLY A 81 -3.75 -3.44 -16.66
N LEU A 82 -3.76 -4.61 -17.33
CA LEU A 82 -3.18 -5.84 -16.79
C LEU A 82 -1.66 -5.72 -16.62
N ALA A 83 -0.96 -5.25 -17.65
CA ALA A 83 0.50 -5.15 -17.63
C ALA A 83 1.01 -4.20 -16.53
N LEU A 84 0.43 -3.00 -16.42
CA LEU A 84 0.78 -2.04 -15.38
C LEU A 84 0.44 -2.57 -13.98
N SER A 85 -0.72 -3.21 -13.82
CA SER A 85 -1.09 -3.83 -12.54
C SER A 85 -0.09 -4.89 -12.10
N ALA A 86 0.36 -5.76 -13.01
CA ALA A 86 1.35 -6.78 -12.71
C ALA A 86 2.69 -6.18 -12.27
N VAL A 87 3.18 -5.15 -12.98
CA VAL A 87 4.43 -4.46 -12.65
C VAL A 87 4.35 -3.77 -11.29
N VAL A 88 3.30 -2.99 -11.04
CA VAL A 88 3.12 -2.26 -9.78
C VAL A 88 2.91 -3.23 -8.61
N TRP A 89 2.16 -4.31 -8.83
CA TRP A 89 1.97 -5.31 -7.78
C TRP A 89 3.25 -6.05 -7.43
N ALA A 90 4.07 -6.41 -8.42
CA ALA A 90 5.41 -6.96 -8.19
C ALA A 90 6.29 -5.98 -7.40
N LEU A 91 6.26 -4.69 -7.73
CA LEU A 91 6.96 -3.65 -6.96
C LEU A 91 6.51 -3.62 -5.50
N TRP A 92 5.21 -3.68 -5.21
CA TRP A 92 4.71 -3.71 -3.83
C TRP A 92 5.16 -4.95 -3.05
N ILE A 93 5.19 -6.12 -3.71
CA ILE A 93 5.71 -7.36 -3.12
C ILE A 93 7.21 -7.22 -2.80
N VAL A 94 7.99 -6.58 -3.68
CA VAL A 94 9.41 -6.31 -3.44
C VAL A 94 9.62 -5.33 -2.29
N LEU A 95 8.80 -4.28 -2.19
CA LEU A 95 8.88 -3.29 -1.12
C LEU A 95 8.56 -3.88 0.25
N ASN A 96 7.51 -4.69 0.34
CA ASN A 96 7.16 -5.44 1.53
C ASN A 96 6.30 -6.65 1.14
N ARG A 97 6.85 -7.86 1.25
CA ARG A 97 6.19 -9.08 0.78
C ARG A 97 4.79 -9.31 1.37
N PRO A 98 4.57 -9.30 2.70
CA PRO A 98 3.23 -9.57 3.24
C PRO A 98 2.21 -8.49 2.88
N VAL A 99 2.57 -7.20 2.96
CA VAL A 99 1.67 -6.11 2.57
C VAL A 99 1.39 -6.12 1.08
N GLY A 100 2.41 -6.34 0.26
CA GLY A 100 2.29 -6.45 -1.19
C GLY A 100 1.43 -7.64 -1.62
N LEU A 101 1.53 -8.79 -0.95
CA LEU A 101 0.65 -9.93 -1.20
C LEU A 101 -0.80 -9.62 -0.79
N ALA A 102 -1.02 -8.95 0.34
CA ALA A 102 -2.35 -8.52 0.77
C ALA A 102 -3.02 -7.57 -0.25
N LEU A 103 -2.23 -6.70 -0.91
CA LEU A 103 -2.72 -5.85 -2.00
C LEU A 103 -3.22 -6.63 -3.23
N GLY A 104 -2.95 -7.93 -3.32
CA GLY A 104 -3.61 -8.80 -4.29
C GLY A 104 -5.13 -8.79 -4.18
N LEU A 105 -5.68 -8.57 -2.97
CA LEU A 105 -7.12 -8.42 -2.73
C LEU A 105 -7.72 -7.17 -3.40
N LEU A 106 -6.88 -6.18 -3.71
CA LEU A 106 -7.27 -5.00 -4.48
C LEU A 106 -7.00 -5.22 -5.98
N VAL A 107 -5.80 -5.69 -6.32
CA VAL A 107 -5.32 -5.80 -7.70
C VAL A 107 -6.11 -6.83 -8.50
N VAL A 108 -6.28 -8.04 -7.97
CA VAL A 108 -6.88 -9.15 -8.71
C VAL A 108 -8.34 -8.85 -9.08
N PRO A 109 -9.22 -8.44 -8.15
CA PRO A 109 -10.59 -8.07 -8.51
C PRO A 109 -10.63 -6.89 -9.47
N SER A 110 -9.75 -5.89 -9.31
CA SER A 110 -9.70 -4.72 -10.18
C SER A 110 -9.41 -5.11 -11.63
N VAL A 111 -8.43 -5.98 -11.85
CA VAL A 111 -8.07 -6.47 -13.20
C VAL A 111 -9.19 -7.32 -13.79
N LEU A 112 -9.72 -8.28 -13.03
CA LEU A 112 -10.76 -9.19 -13.51
C LEU A 112 -12.05 -8.44 -13.85
N LEU A 113 -12.49 -7.53 -12.97
CA LEU A 113 -13.68 -6.72 -13.21
C LEU A 113 -13.48 -5.75 -14.38
N SER A 114 -12.28 -5.18 -14.54
CA SER A 114 -11.97 -4.30 -15.67
C SER A 114 -12.03 -5.05 -17.00
N ALA A 115 -11.44 -6.26 -17.08
CA ALA A 115 -11.55 -7.12 -18.24
C ALA A 115 -13.01 -7.45 -18.55
N TRP A 116 -13.79 -7.85 -17.53
CA TRP A 116 -15.21 -8.18 -17.68
C TRP A 116 -16.05 -7.00 -18.19
N LEU A 117 -15.81 -5.79 -17.67
CA LEU A 117 -16.52 -4.56 -18.06
C LEU A 117 -16.19 -4.12 -19.49
N VAL A 118 -14.90 -4.14 -19.88
CA VAL A 118 -14.45 -3.71 -21.21
C VAL A 118 -15.01 -4.59 -22.33
N GLU A 119 -15.30 -5.87 -22.04
CA GLU A 119 -15.96 -6.76 -23.00
C GLU A 119 -17.46 -6.49 -23.19
N ARG A 120 -18.12 -5.85 -22.21
CA ARG A 120 -19.59 -5.78 -22.13
C ARG A 120 -20.16 -4.39 -22.31
N LEU A 121 -19.34 -3.37 -22.10
CA LEU A 121 -19.72 -1.97 -22.18
C LEU A 121 -19.12 -1.31 -23.42
N SER A 122 -19.78 -0.27 -23.92
CA SER A 122 -19.17 0.58 -24.95
C SER A 122 -17.96 1.31 -24.38
N VAL A 123 -17.01 1.69 -25.25
CA VAL A 123 -15.84 2.47 -24.86
C VAL A 123 -16.23 3.73 -24.09
N GLY A 124 -17.27 4.46 -24.56
CA GLY A 124 -17.77 5.66 -23.90
C GLY A 124 -18.34 5.39 -22.51
N ALA A 125 -19.02 4.26 -22.30
CA ALA A 125 -19.52 3.88 -20.98
C ALA A 125 -18.38 3.53 -20.01
N VAL A 126 -17.35 2.81 -20.48
CA VAL A 126 -16.15 2.52 -19.68
C VAL A 126 -15.40 3.81 -19.32
N GLN A 127 -15.22 4.71 -20.29
CA GLN A 127 -14.58 6.02 -20.05
C GLN A 127 -15.37 6.85 -19.04
N GLY A 128 -16.69 6.91 -19.17
CA GLY A 128 -17.57 7.60 -18.23
C GLY A 128 -17.49 7.02 -16.82
N LEU A 129 -17.53 5.69 -16.69
CA LEU A 129 -17.40 5.00 -15.42
C LEU A 129 -16.02 5.23 -14.78
N ALA A 130 -14.94 5.02 -15.53
CA ALA A 130 -13.58 5.24 -15.05
C ALA A 130 -13.36 6.70 -14.64
N GLY A 131 -13.80 7.66 -15.46
CA GLY A 131 -13.71 9.08 -15.15
C GLY A 131 -14.53 9.46 -13.90
N GLY A 132 -15.75 8.96 -13.78
CA GLY A 132 -16.61 9.20 -12.62
C GLY A 132 -16.02 8.64 -11.32
N LEU A 133 -15.50 7.41 -11.36
CA LEU A 133 -14.82 6.78 -10.23
C LEU A 133 -13.53 7.51 -9.86
N PHE A 134 -12.73 7.91 -10.86
CA PHE A 134 -11.48 8.65 -10.63
C PHE A 134 -11.75 9.98 -9.93
N VAL A 135 -12.69 10.78 -10.46
CA VAL A 135 -13.09 12.05 -9.84
C VAL A 135 -13.70 11.82 -8.46
N GLY A 136 -14.61 10.85 -8.31
CA GLY A 136 -15.24 10.54 -7.02
C GLY A 136 -14.23 10.13 -5.94
N GLY A 137 -13.26 9.28 -6.30
CA GLY A 137 -12.18 8.86 -5.40
C GLY A 137 -11.28 10.03 -5.00
N TRP A 138 -11.02 10.97 -5.91
CA TRP A 138 -10.31 12.22 -5.60
C TRP A 138 -11.10 13.12 -4.67
N VAL A 139 -12.41 13.30 -4.90
CA VAL A 139 -13.28 14.08 -4.01
C VAL A 139 -13.24 13.51 -2.59
N LEU A 140 -13.33 12.19 -2.43
CA LEU A 140 -13.24 11.55 -1.10
C LEU A 140 -11.91 11.87 -0.40
N GLN A 141 -10.78 11.73 -1.10
CA GLN A 141 -9.47 12.04 -0.51
C GLN A 141 -9.33 13.52 -0.15
N LEU A 142 -9.76 14.43 -1.04
CA LEU A 142 -9.71 15.87 -0.76
C LEU A 142 -10.60 16.24 0.43
N LEU A 143 -11.78 15.64 0.58
CA LEU A 143 -12.63 15.84 1.75
C LEU A 143 -11.94 15.38 3.05
N GLY A 144 -11.21 14.27 3.00
CA GLY A 144 -10.39 13.81 4.12
C GLY A 144 -9.33 14.84 4.54
N HIS A 145 -8.60 15.36 3.55
CA HIS A 145 -7.60 16.40 3.76
C HIS A 145 -8.21 17.71 4.31
N VAL A 146 -9.44 18.05 3.92
CA VAL A 146 -10.17 19.18 4.51
C VAL A 146 -10.45 18.95 6.00
N TYR A 147 -10.83 17.73 6.41
CA TYR A 147 -11.03 17.41 7.82
C TYR A 147 -9.75 17.48 8.65
N GLU A 148 -8.61 17.08 8.08
CA GLU A 148 -7.31 17.12 8.77
C GLU A 148 -6.61 18.48 8.67
N GLY A 149 -7.04 19.36 7.76
CA GLY A 149 -6.45 20.68 7.55
C GLY A 149 -5.05 20.65 6.92
N ARG A 150 -4.66 19.53 6.32
CA ARG A 150 -3.33 19.30 5.70
C ARG A 150 -3.46 19.10 4.21
N LYS A 151 -2.45 19.54 3.45
CA LYS A 151 -2.42 19.38 1.99
C LYS A 151 -2.18 17.91 1.59
N PRO A 152 -2.66 17.47 0.40
CA PRO A 152 -2.41 16.12 -0.09
C PRO A 152 -0.94 15.87 -0.38
N ALA A 153 -0.35 14.80 0.17
CA ALA A 153 1.05 14.46 -0.08
C ALA A 153 1.38 14.22 -1.58
N LEU A 154 0.37 13.93 -2.42
CA LEU A 154 0.58 13.79 -3.86
C LEU A 154 1.02 15.08 -4.54
N VAL A 155 0.64 16.25 -4.02
CA VAL A 155 1.09 17.52 -4.63
C VAL A 155 2.59 17.75 -4.44
N ASP A 156 3.19 17.12 -3.42
CA ASP A 156 4.61 17.24 -3.13
C ASP A 156 5.44 16.19 -3.90
N ASN A 157 4.88 14.98 -4.10
CA ASN A 157 5.57 13.92 -4.82
C ASN A 157 4.59 12.90 -5.43
N LEU A 158 4.59 12.78 -6.76
CA LEU A 158 3.74 11.83 -7.49
C LEU A 158 4.01 10.37 -7.12
N PHE A 159 5.23 10.04 -6.64
CA PHE A 159 5.57 8.70 -6.14
C PHE A 159 4.68 8.28 -4.94
N GLN A 160 4.09 9.24 -4.22
CA GLN A 160 3.15 8.94 -3.14
C GLN A 160 1.87 8.24 -3.62
N ALA A 161 1.50 8.34 -4.90
CA ALA A 161 0.39 7.55 -5.45
C ALA A 161 0.68 6.04 -5.44
N ILE A 162 1.95 5.64 -5.61
CA ILE A 162 2.35 4.23 -5.55
C ILE A 162 2.40 3.74 -4.10
N ILE A 163 2.78 4.61 -3.17
CA ILE A 163 2.89 4.27 -1.74
C ILE A 163 1.53 4.26 -1.03
N GLY A 164 0.58 5.11 -1.44
CA GLY A 164 -0.74 5.25 -0.83
C GLY A 164 -1.49 3.92 -0.62
N PRO A 165 -1.60 3.04 -1.62
CA PRO A 165 -2.21 1.71 -1.45
C PRO A 165 -1.52 0.85 -0.39
N MET A 166 -0.19 0.89 -0.30
CA MET A 166 0.53 0.15 0.74
C MET A 166 0.23 0.68 2.14
N PHE A 167 0.01 1.99 2.28
CA PHE A 167 -0.41 2.56 3.55
C PHE A 167 -1.79 2.01 3.98
N VAL A 168 -2.79 2.12 3.10
CA VAL A 168 -4.15 1.64 3.39
C VAL A 168 -4.15 0.15 3.73
N ALA A 169 -3.39 -0.65 2.97
CA ALA A 169 -3.26 -2.08 3.25
C ALA A 169 -2.58 -2.35 4.61
N THR A 170 -1.54 -1.59 4.94
CA THR A 170 -0.84 -1.72 6.24
C THR A 170 -1.78 -1.37 7.39
N GLU A 171 -2.51 -0.27 7.31
CA GLU A 171 -3.47 0.15 8.34
C GLU A 171 -4.61 -0.87 8.51
N ALA A 172 -5.13 -1.41 7.41
CA ALA A 172 -6.13 -2.47 7.45
C ALA A 172 -5.59 -3.73 8.13
N LEU A 173 -4.38 -4.18 7.77
CA LEU A 173 -3.74 -5.35 8.39
C LEU A 173 -3.48 -5.13 9.89
N VAL A 174 -3.02 -3.94 10.29
CA VAL A 174 -2.80 -3.60 11.70
C VAL A 174 -4.13 -3.62 12.46
N THR A 175 -5.17 -2.99 11.91
CA THR A 175 -6.49 -2.90 12.55
C THR A 175 -7.16 -4.27 12.69
N LEU A 176 -6.96 -5.17 11.72
CA LEU A 176 -7.47 -6.55 11.75
C LEU A 176 -6.61 -7.49 12.63
N GLY A 177 -5.48 -7.03 13.15
CA GLY A 177 -4.52 -7.87 13.89
C GLY A 177 -3.79 -8.89 13.00
N TRP A 178 -3.74 -8.66 11.69
CA TRP A 178 -3.08 -9.52 10.69
C TRP A 178 -1.75 -8.95 10.20
N ALA A 179 -1.32 -7.81 10.74
CA ALA A 179 -0.02 -7.25 10.41
C ALA A 179 1.11 -8.23 10.77
N PRO A 180 2.18 -8.30 9.96
CA PRO A 180 3.36 -9.09 10.29
C PRO A 180 3.90 -8.72 11.68
N ALA A 181 4.35 -9.73 12.43
CA ALA A 181 4.87 -9.54 13.78
C ALA A 181 5.97 -8.46 13.82
N GLY A 182 5.85 -7.55 14.78
CA GLY A 182 6.80 -6.46 14.97
C GLY A 182 6.68 -5.32 13.95
N LEU A 183 5.82 -5.41 12.91
CA LEU A 183 5.79 -4.38 11.86
C LEU A 183 5.29 -3.05 12.38
N HIS A 184 4.23 -3.08 13.19
CA HIS A 184 3.65 -1.86 13.76
C HIS A 184 4.68 -1.17 14.66
N GLU A 185 5.32 -1.91 15.55
CA GLU A 185 6.34 -1.42 16.47
C GLU A 185 7.56 -0.84 15.72
N ARG A 186 7.99 -1.46 14.61
CA ARG A 186 9.08 -0.92 13.77
C ARG A 186 8.69 0.41 13.11
N ILE A 187 7.46 0.52 12.59
CA ILE A 187 6.94 1.76 11.98
C ILE A 187 6.84 2.86 13.05
N GLU A 188 6.31 2.55 14.24
CA GLU A 188 6.19 3.49 15.34
C GLU A 188 7.55 3.96 15.86
N ARG A 189 8.51 3.05 16.04
CA ARG A 189 9.87 3.40 16.45
C ARG A 189 10.52 4.35 15.45
N GLN A 190 10.38 4.09 14.15
CA GLN A 190 10.91 4.99 13.11
C GLN A 190 10.18 6.35 13.08
N ALA A 191 8.88 6.39 13.35
CA ALA A 191 8.13 7.63 13.44
C ALA A 191 8.59 8.48 14.64
N ALA A 192 8.85 7.85 15.79
CA ALA A 192 9.34 8.52 17.00
C ALA A 192 10.74 9.11 16.84
N LEU A 193 11.62 8.47 16.05
CA LEU A 193 12.95 9.02 15.72
C LEU A 193 12.89 10.28 14.84
N ARG A 194 11.71 10.63 14.30
CA ARG A 194 11.51 11.73 13.35
C ARG A 194 10.59 12.85 13.86
N SER A 195 10.07 12.73 15.07
CA SER A 195 9.24 13.73 15.75
C SER A 195 10.07 14.57 16.72
#